data_AF-A0A2P8LA06-F1
#
_entry.id   AF-A0A2P8LA06-F1
#
_cell.length_a   1.000
_cell.length_b   1.000
_cell.length_c   1.000
_cell.angle_alpha   90.00
_cell.angle_beta   90.00
_cell.angle_gamma   90.00
#
_symmetry.space_group_name_H-M   'P 1'
#
loop_
_entity.id
_entity.type
_entity.pdbx_description
1 polymer ?
#
loop_
_entity_poly.entity_id
_entity_poly.type
_entity_poly.pdbx_seq_one_letter_code
_entity_poly.pdbx_strand_id
1 'polypeptide(L)' 'MENDDYDTVYCDIQMPPYQGRELLQLVIILRDSKAYSNLEKVFEHMQYELSISIDIVEEPPSWGPWCQ' A
#
# COMPACT_ATOMS: atom_id res chain seq x y z
N MET A 1 17.64 9.90 20.64
CA MET A 1 17.98 9.55 19.25
C MET A 1 17.10 8.38 18.91
N GLU A 2 16.16 8.64 18.02
CA GLU A 2 15.06 7.73 17.65
C GLU A 2 15.64 6.51 16.93
N ASN A 3 15.16 5.33 17.33
CA ASN A 3 15.81 4.05 17.10
C ASN A 3 15.70 3.59 15.63
N ASP A 4 16.81 3.04 15.15
CA ASP A 4 16.95 2.11 14.02
C ASP A 4 16.11 2.39 12.77
N ASP A 5 16.60 3.33 11.98
CA ASP A 5 16.33 3.46 10.54
C ASP A 5 16.98 2.26 9.81
N TYR A 6 16.45 1.05 10.04
CA TYR A 6 16.87 -0.18 9.39
C TYR A 6 16.73 -0.01 7.87
N ASP A 7 17.78 -0.33 7.13
CA ASP A 7 17.89 -0.46 5.66
C ASP A 7 16.54 -0.73 4.96
N THR A 8 15.77 0.33 4.72
CA THR A 8 14.42 0.24 4.16
C THR A 8 14.51 0.41 2.65
N VAL A 9 14.02 -0.59 1.91
CA VAL A 9 13.94 -0.51 0.44
C VAL A 9 12.66 0.22 0.06
N TYR A 10 12.80 1.40 -0.53
CA TYR A 10 11.68 2.16 -1.11
C TYR A 10 11.46 1.76 -2.57
N CYS A 11 10.22 1.46 -2.94
CA CYS A 11 9.83 1.15 -4.32
C CYS A 11 8.66 2.04 -4.71
N ASP A 12 8.85 2.84 -5.77
CA ASP A 12 7.76 3.60 -6.40
C ASP A 12 7.17 2.75 -7.54
N ILE A 13 5.95 2.26 -7.35
CA ILE A 13 5.26 1.40 -8.30
C ILE A 13 4.00 2.12 -8.79
N GLN A 14 3.96 2.45 -10.08
CA GLN A 14 2.78 3.02 -10.72
C GLN A 14 2.01 1.95 -11.48
N MET A 15 0.69 1.95 -11.33
CA MET A 15 -0.20 1.04 -12.04
C MET A 15 -1.61 1.65 -12.20
N PRO A 16 -2.42 1.22 -13.18
CA PRO A 16 -3.82 1.58 -13.28
C PRO A 16 -4.64 1.10 -12.06
N PRO A 17 -5.74 1.78 -11.68
CA PRO A 17 -6.54 1.43 -10.50
C PRO A 17 -7.03 -0.01 -10.47
N TYR A 18 -7.40 -0.59 -11.63
CA TYR A 18 -7.85 -1.98 -11.69
C TYR A 18 -6.74 -2.98 -11.33
N GLN A 19 -5.48 -2.71 -11.74
CA GLN A 19 -4.32 -3.52 -11.36
C GLN A 19 -3.99 -3.30 -9.88
N GLY A 20 -4.15 -2.07 -9.39
CA GLY A 20 -4.02 -1.75 -7.96
C GLY A 20 -4.97 -2.58 -7.09
N ARG A 21 -6.24 -2.69 -7.49
CA ARG A 21 -7.23 -3.52 -6.79
C ARG A 21 -6.87 -5.00 -6.81
N GLU A 22 -6.43 -5.51 -7.96
CA GLU A 22 -6.00 -6.90 -8.08
C GLU A 22 -4.79 -7.19 -7.17
N LEU A 23 -3.80 -6.30 -7.17
CA LEU A 23 -2.64 -6.41 -6.28
C LEU A 23 -3.05 -6.31 -4.80
N LEU A 24 -3.92 -5.37 -4.43
CA LEU A 24 -4.43 -5.24 -3.07
C LEU A 24 -5.12 -6.53 -2.59
N GLN A 25 -5.95 -7.15 -3.43
CA GLN A 25 -6.57 -8.44 -3.12
C GLN A 25 -5.54 -9.54 -2.90
N LEU A 26 -4.50 -9.62 -3.73
CA LEU A 26 -3.41 -10.59 -3.56
C LEU A 26 -2.65 -10.36 -2.24
N VAL A 27 -2.34 -9.11 -1.90
CA VAL A 27 -1.67 -8.78 -0.62
C VAL A 27 -2.55 -9.15 0.58
N ILE A 28 -3.86 -8.96 0.50
CA ILE A 28 -4.82 -9.41 1.54
C ILE A 28 -4.75 -10.92 1.70
N ILE A 29 -4.86 -11.67 0.60
CA ILE A 29 -4.77 -13.14 0.61
C ILE A 29 -3.43 -13.61 1.20
N LEU A 30 -2.32 -12.98 0.82
CA LEU A 30 -0.99 -13.32 1.33
C LEU A 30 -0.86 -13.06 2.82
N ARG A 31 -1.39 -11.93 3.33
CA ARG A 31 -1.40 -11.62 4.76
C ARG A 31 -2.27 -12.59 5.55
N ASP A 32 -3.45 -12.89 5.05
CA ASP A 32 -4.42 -13.78 5.71
C ASP A 32 -3.93 -15.23 5.73
N SER A 33 -3.10 -15.63 4.76
CA SER A 33 -2.49 -16.96 4.73
C SER A 33 -1.58 -17.24 5.93
N LYS A 34 -1.05 -16.20 6.59
CA LYS A 34 -0.05 -16.27 7.66
C LYS A 34 1.19 -17.11 7.32
N ALA A 35 1.42 -17.41 6.04
CA ALA A 35 2.54 -18.22 5.58
C ALA A 35 3.90 -17.50 5.65
N TYR A 36 3.89 -16.16 5.74
CA TYR A 36 5.09 -15.32 5.66
C TYR A 36 5.19 -14.36 6.85
N SER A 37 5.50 -14.87 8.05
CA SER A 37 5.56 -14.08 9.28
C SER A 37 6.52 -12.89 9.23
N ASN A 38 7.64 -13.01 8.50
CA ASN A 38 8.62 -11.94 8.35
C ASN A 38 8.12 -10.79 7.45
N LEU A 39 7.04 -11.02 6.69
CA LEU A 39 6.43 -10.04 5.80
C LEU A 39 5.12 -9.47 6.35
N GLU A 40 4.69 -9.82 7.57
CA GLU A 40 3.40 -9.35 8.10
C GLU A 40 3.30 -7.82 8.10
N LYS A 41 4.33 -7.12 8.61
CA LYS A 41 4.38 -5.64 8.60
C LYS A 41 4.48 -5.08 7.18
N VAL A 42 5.17 -5.78 6.28
CA VAL A 42 5.28 -5.38 4.88
C VAL A 42 3.91 -5.46 4.21
N PHE A 43 3.17 -6.55 4.39
CA PHE A 43 1.83 -6.70 3.84
C PHE A 43 0.83 -5.71 4.46
N GLU A 44 0.93 -5.43 5.75
CA GLU A 44 0.13 -4.39 6.41
C GLU A 44 0.36 -3.02 5.78
N HIS A 45 1.62 -2.60 5.60
CA HIS A 45 1.94 -1.33 4.95
C HIS A 45 1.49 -1.32 3.48
N MET A 46 1.73 -2.40 2.73
CA MET A 46 1.28 -2.50 1.34
C MET A 46 -0.25 -2.37 1.23
N GLN A 47 -1.01 -2.99 2.13
CA GLN A 47 -2.47 -2.85 2.16
C GLN A 47 -2.90 -1.40 2.38
N TYR A 48 -2.31 -0.75 3.38
CA TYR A 48 -2.64 0.63 3.73
C TYR A 48 -2.28 1.61 2.60
N GLU A 49 -1.05 1.56 2.11
CA GLU A 49 -0.58 2.49 1.07
C GLU A 49 -1.32 2.27 -0.26
N LEU A 50 -1.56 1.01 -0.66
CA LEU A 50 -2.32 0.72 -1.86
C LEU A 50 -3.78 1.14 -1.73
N SER A 51 -4.44 0.89 -0.59
CA SER A 51 -5.84 1.29 -0.42
C SER A 51 -5.99 2.81 -0.50
N ILE A 52 -5.15 3.56 0.22
CA ILE A 52 -5.18 5.02 0.20
C ILE A 52 -4.87 5.56 -1.20
N SER A 53 -3.87 5.01 -1.88
CA SER A 53 -3.51 5.44 -3.23
C SER A 53 -4.63 5.20 -4.25
N ILE A 54 -5.33 4.07 -4.15
CA ILE A 54 -6.49 3.77 -4.99
C ILE A 54 -7.63 4.74 -4.67
N ASP A 55 -7.97 4.92 -3.39
CA ASP A 55 -9.06 5.80 -2.96
C ASP A 55 -8.83 7.24 -3.44
N ILE A 56 -7.60 7.76 -3.37
CA ILE A 56 -7.26 9.10 -3.89
C ILE A 56 -7.49 9.23 -5.40
N VAL A 57 -7.23 8.16 -6.17
CA VAL A 57 -7.39 8.21 -7.64
C VAL A 57 -8.86 8.02 -8.05
N GLU A 58 -9.60 7.16 -7.35
CA GLU A 58 -11.00 6.85 -7.69
C GLU A 58 -11.98 7.86 -7.10
N GLU A 59 -11.75 8.27 -5.86
CA GLU A 59 -12.57 9.23 -5.10
C GLU A 59 -11.66 10.35 -4.57
N PRO A 60 -11.13 11.21 -5.46
CA PRO A 60 -10.19 12.24 -5.06
C PRO A 60 -10.79 13.13 -3.98
N PRO A 61 -10.05 13.38 -2.89
CA PRO A 61 -10.54 14.22 -1.80
C PRO A 61 -10.82 15.63 -2.31
N SER A 62 -11.85 16.25 -1.74
CA SER A 62 -12.22 17.65 -2.01
C SER A 62 -11.28 18.68 -1.37
N TRP A 63 -10.14 18.23 -0.85
CA TRP A 63 -9.05 19.05 -0.34
C TRP A 63 -7.69 18.55 -0.86
N GLY A 64 -6.69 19.43 -0.87
CA GLY A 64 -5.33 19.11 -1.32
C GLY A 64 -5.07 19.38 -2.81
N PRO A 65 -3.91 18.97 -3.35
CA PRO A 65 -3.49 19.26 -4.74
C PRO A 65 -4.37 18.59 -5.81
N TRP A 66 -5.29 17.72 -5.40
CA TRP A 66 -6.19 16.96 -6.26
C TRP A 66 -7.52 17.68 -6.55
N CYS A 67 -7.74 18.86 -5.97
CA CYS A 67 -8.90 19.71 -6.23
C CYS A 67 -8.62 20.65 -7.41
N GLN A 68 -9.12 20.32 -8.61
CA GLN A 68 -9.20 21.25 -9.74
C GLN A 68 -10.64 21.42 -10.21
#